data_AF-A0A2D6S5X8-F1
#
_entry.id   AF-A0A2D6S5X8-F1
#
_cell.length_a   1.000
_cell.length_b   1.000
_cell.length_c   1.000
_cell.angle_alpha   90.00
_cell.angle_beta   90.00
_cell.angle_gamma   90.00
#
_symmetry.space_group_name_H-M   'P 1'
#
loop_
_entity.id
_entity.type
_entity.pdbx_description
1 polymer ?
#
loop_
_entity_poly.entity_id
_entity_poly.type
_entity_poly.pdbx_seq_one_letter_code
_entity_poly.pdbx_strand_id
1 'polypeptide(L)'
;MKLIGSRIALLALVAFASLLCTYFILSTKPASSKDSRHPLPYPSKLPYRRIGNICQNQIREPSGITYHPKRRNLFVIGDEGDLYEMTTLGKIIRSKRLKGKDLEGITVNPFNGHLY
;
A
#
# COMPACT_ATOMS: atom_id res chain seq x y z
N MET A 1 -13.69 41.57 -33.84
CA MET A 1 -13.28 42.05 -32.49
C MET A 1 -13.86 41.25 -31.32
N LYS A 2 -15.09 40.68 -31.40
CA LYS A 2 -15.68 39.88 -30.30
C LYS A 2 -14.93 38.57 -29.96
N LEU A 3 -14.32 37.90 -30.94
CA LEU A 3 -13.67 36.60 -30.75
C LEU A 3 -12.35 36.69 -29.96
N ILE A 4 -11.60 37.78 -30.12
CA ILE A 4 -10.33 38.01 -29.41
C ILE A 4 -10.60 38.33 -27.93
N GLY A 5 -11.61 39.16 -27.64
CA GLY A 5 -12.05 39.43 -26.27
C GLY A 5 -12.53 38.17 -25.53
N SER A 6 -13.24 37.27 -26.24
CA SER A 6 -13.70 35.99 -25.68
C SER A 6 -12.54 35.04 -25.31
N ARG A 7 -11.50 34.97 -26.15
CA ARG A 7 -10.30 34.16 -25.85
C ARG A 7 -9.50 34.71 -24.66
N ILE A 8 -9.38 36.03 -24.56
CA ILE A 8 -8.71 36.67 -23.42
C ILE A 8 -9.51 36.42 -22.12
N ALA A 9 -10.83 36.54 -22.17
CA ALA A 9 -11.70 36.24 -21.03
C ALA A 9 -11.59 34.77 -20.58
N LEU A 10 -11.54 33.83 -21.54
CA LEU A 10 -11.35 32.41 -21.25
C LEU A 10 -9.99 32.12 -20.59
N LEU A 11 -8.90 32.71 -21.09
CA LEU A 11 -7.57 32.55 -20.50
C LEU A 11 -7.52 33.12 -19.07
N ALA A 12 -8.14 34.28 -18.83
CA ALA A 12 -8.24 34.86 -17.50
C ALA A 12 -9.03 33.97 -16.53
N LEU A 13 -10.13 33.38 -17.00
CA LEU A 13 -10.95 32.46 -16.19
C LEU A 13 -10.19 31.17 -15.84
N VAL A 14 -9.44 30.60 -16.79
CA VAL A 14 -8.61 29.40 -16.55
C VAL A 14 -7.49 29.72 -15.55
N ALA A 15 -6.83 30.87 -15.69
CA ALA A 15 -5.79 31.28 -14.75
C ALA A 15 -6.34 31.48 -13.33
N PHE A 16 -7.51 32.12 -13.20
CA PHE A 16 -8.19 32.31 -11.92
C PHE A 16 -8.63 30.99 -11.29
N ALA A 17 -9.21 30.07 -12.07
CA ALA A 17 -9.59 28.74 -11.60
C ALA A 17 -8.36 27.92 -11.15
N SER A 18 -7.24 28.02 -11.87
CA SER A 18 -5.98 27.37 -11.49
C SER A 18 -5.43 27.91 -10.17
N LEU A 19 -5.44 29.23 -9.97
CA LEU A 19 -5.03 29.87 -8.72
C LEU A 19 -5.93 29.48 -7.54
N LEU A 20 -7.25 29.38 -7.77
CA LEU A 20 -8.18 28.89 -6.74
C LEU A 20 -7.88 27.43 -6.40
N CYS A 21 -7.67 26.57 -7.40
CA CYS A 21 -7.36 25.17 -7.20
C CYS A 21 -6.08 24.98 -6.38
N THR A 22 -4.99 25.70 -6.72
CA THR A 22 -3.74 25.64 -5.95
C THR A 22 -3.93 26.18 -4.54
N TYR A 23 -4.66 27.28 -4.35
CA TYR A 23 -4.97 27.80 -3.02
C TYR A 23 -5.70 26.77 -2.15
N PHE A 24 -6.70 26.05 -2.69
CA PHE A 24 -7.40 25.01 -1.93
C PHE A 24 -6.50 23.82 -1.60
N ILE A 25 -5.67 23.35 -2.54
CA ILE A 25 -4.72 22.25 -2.30
C ILE A 25 -3.71 22.62 -1.21
N LEU A 26 -3.21 23.86 -1.20
CA LEU A 26 -2.30 24.33 -0.14
C LEU A 26 -3.03 24.60 1.20
N SER A 27 -4.29 25.00 1.14
CA SER A 27 -5.10 25.29 2.35
C SER A 27 -5.64 24.04 3.02
N THR A 28 -5.77 22.93 2.28
CA THR A 28 -6.02 21.62 2.88
C THR A 28 -4.76 21.14 3.58
N LYS A 29 -4.59 21.51 4.86
CA LYS A 29 -3.70 20.75 5.74
C LYS A 29 -4.21 19.32 5.77
N PRO A 30 -3.38 18.30 5.49
CA PRO A 30 -3.79 16.92 5.72
C PRO A 30 -4.18 16.81 7.19
N ALA A 31 -5.41 16.37 7.45
CA ALA A 31 -5.86 16.04 8.79
C ALA A 31 -5.10 14.80 9.25
N SER A 32 -3.83 14.96 9.61
CA SER A 32 -3.11 13.98 10.37
C SER A 32 -3.67 14.06 11.78
N SER A 33 -4.57 13.14 12.11
CA SER A 33 -4.96 12.88 13.49
C SER A 33 -3.69 12.45 14.23
N LYS A 34 -3.01 13.39 14.87
CA LYS A 34 -1.99 13.07 15.87
C LYS A 34 -2.71 12.45 17.06
N ASP A 35 -2.90 11.14 17.00
CA ASP A 35 -3.27 10.36 18.16
C ASP A 35 -2.22 10.63 19.23
N SER A 36 -2.63 11.31 20.29
CA SER A 36 -1.76 11.78 21.38
C SER A 36 -1.50 10.67 22.40
N ARG A 37 -2.04 9.47 22.18
CA ARG A 37 -1.64 8.28 22.93
C ARG A 37 -0.20 7.98 22.54
N HIS A 38 0.73 8.27 23.44
CA HIS A 38 2.08 7.74 23.36
C HIS A 38 1.97 6.25 22.98
N PRO A 39 2.51 5.81 21.82
CA PRO A 39 2.61 4.40 21.54
C PRO A 39 3.29 3.75 22.74
N LEU A 40 2.75 2.61 23.19
CA LEU A 40 3.42 1.80 24.20
C LEU A 40 4.92 1.74 23.86
N PRO A 41 5.82 1.82 24.85
CA PRO A 41 7.25 1.85 24.58
C PRO A 41 7.59 0.65 23.69
N TYR A 42 7.97 0.93 22.44
CA TYR A 42 8.45 -0.10 21.54
C TYR A 42 9.62 -0.77 22.26
N PRO A 43 9.66 -2.10 22.35
CA PRO A 43 10.76 -2.78 23.02
C PRO A 43 12.06 -2.36 22.33
N SER A 44 12.96 -1.73 23.09
CA SER A 44 14.28 -1.29 22.60
C SER A 44 15.12 -2.46 22.09
N LYS A 45 14.79 -3.66 22.56
CA LYS A 45 15.33 -4.93 22.09
C LYS A 45 14.18 -5.89 21.82
N LEU A 46 14.07 -6.32 20.57
CA LEU A 46 13.12 -7.36 20.19
C LEU A 46 13.47 -8.67 20.93
N PRO A 47 12.47 -9.45 21.39
CA PRO A 47 12.71 -10.74 22.05
C PRO A 47 13.26 -11.82 21.09
N TYR A 48 13.45 -11.46 19.81
CA TYR A 48 13.94 -12.32 18.75
C TYR A 48 15.13 -11.69 18.02
N ARG A 49 16.04 -12.54 17.54
CA ARG A 49 17.16 -12.14 16.69
C ARG A 49 16.70 -12.04 15.24
N ARG A 50 17.02 -10.93 14.57
CA ARG A 50 16.84 -10.81 13.12
C ARG A 50 17.79 -11.78 12.40
N ILE A 51 17.25 -12.70 11.61
CA ILE A 51 18.04 -13.70 10.88
C ILE A 51 18.44 -13.29 9.47
N GLY A 52 17.83 -12.22 8.93
CA GLY A 52 18.13 -11.71 7.59
C GLY A 52 16.94 -11.82 6.65
N ASN A 53 17.20 -11.73 5.34
CA ASN A 53 16.21 -11.96 4.31
C ASN A 53 16.01 -13.47 4.12
N ILE A 54 14.75 -13.93 4.15
CA ILE A 54 14.41 -15.33 3.90
C ILE A 54 14.08 -15.60 2.43
N CYS A 55 13.71 -14.57 1.66
CA CYS A 55 13.27 -14.75 0.27
C CYS A 55 14.44 -15.21 -0.61
N GLN A 56 14.34 -16.42 -1.15
CA GLN A 56 15.36 -17.00 -2.04
C GLN A 56 15.24 -16.49 -3.48
N ASN A 57 14.07 -15.96 -3.84
CA ASN A 57 13.76 -15.36 -5.13
C ASN A 57 13.25 -13.93 -4.93
N GLN A 58 13.43 -13.10 -5.95
CA GLN A 58 12.88 -11.75 -5.95
C GLN A 58 11.36 -11.82 -6.08
N ILE A 59 10.66 -11.29 -5.08
CA ILE A 59 9.23 -10.96 -5.15
C ILE A 59 9.18 -9.48 -5.47
N ARG A 60 8.50 -9.12 -6.56
CA ARG A 60 8.38 -7.73 -7.00
C ARG A 60 7.28 -7.05 -6.19
N GLU A 61 7.61 -5.89 -5.63
CA GLU A 61 6.70 -5.04 -4.84
C GLU A 61 5.81 -5.80 -3.81
N PRO A 62 6.41 -6.57 -2.87
CA PRO A 62 5.64 -7.25 -1.83
C PRO A 62 5.04 -6.22 -0.86
N SER A 63 3.72 -6.28 -0.68
CA SER A 63 2.96 -5.31 0.13
C SER A 63 2.35 -5.94 1.39
N GLY A 64 1.95 -7.22 1.32
CA GLY A 64 1.35 -7.93 2.46
C GLY A 64 1.86 -9.36 2.64
N ILE A 65 1.85 -9.86 3.89
CA ILE A 65 2.27 -11.23 4.22
C ILE A 65 1.43 -11.82 5.37
N THR A 66 1.10 -13.11 5.29
CA THR A 66 0.45 -13.86 6.37
C THR A 66 0.96 -15.30 6.48
N TYR A 67 0.89 -15.88 7.68
CA TYR A 67 1.20 -17.29 7.93
C TYR A 67 -0.07 -18.13 7.94
N HIS A 68 -0.15 -19.14 7.07
CA HIS A 68 -1.31 -20.02 6.99
C HIS A 68 -1.16 -21.24 7.93
N PRO A 69 -1.92 -21.34 9.04
CA PRO A 69 -1.65 -22.31 10.10
C PRO A 69 -1.82 -23.77 9.65
N LYS A 70 -2.83 -24.05 8.81
CA LYS A 70 -3.07 -25.42 8.31
C LYS A 70 -2.01 -25.91 7.32
N ARG A 71 -1.47 -25.01 6.50
CA ARG A 71 -0.52 -25.33 5.42
C ARG A 71 0.93 -25.13 5.84
N ARG A 72 1.15 -24.42 6.95
CA ARG A 72 2.46 -24.08 7.53
C ARG A 72 3.39 -23.32 6.59
N ASN A 73 2.78 -22.55 5.68
CA ASN A 73 3.45 -21.76 4.65
C ASN A 73 3.12 -20.27 4.85
N LEU A 74 3.94 -19.42 4.23
CA LEU A 74 3.70 -17.99 4.12
C LEU A 74 2.97 -17.71 2.81
N PHE A 75 2.03 -16.77 2.86
CA PHE A 75 1.42 -16.18 1.68
C PHE A 75 1.81 -14.70 1.61
N VAL A 76 2.29 -14.28 0.45
CA VAL A 76 2.74 -12.92 0.18
C VAL A 76 1.93 -12.38 -0.99
N ILE A 77 1.37 -11.18 -0.83
CA ILE A 77 0.72 -10.44 -1.92
C ILE A 77 1.62 -9.27 -2.32
N GLY A 78 1.69 -8.99 -3.61
CA GLY A 78 2.26 -7.76 -4.15
C GLY A 78 1.18 -6.80 -4.64
N ASP A 79 1.52 -5.52 -4.69
CA ASP A 79 0.62 -4.43 -5.10
C ASP A 79 0.08 -4.58 -6.54
N GLU A 80 0.86 -5.20 -7.43
CA GLU A 80 0.50 -5.53 -8.82
C GLU A 80 -0.36 -6.81 -8.97
N GLY A 81 -0.74 -7.42 -7.84
CA GLY A 81 -1.66 -8.57 -7.81
C GLY A 81 -0.98 -9.95 -7.82
N ASP A 82 0.35 -10.03 -7.67
CA ASP A 82 1.03 -11.32 -7.54
C ASP A 82 0.83 -11.92 -6.15
N LEU A 83 0.21 -13.10 -6.08
CA LEU A 83 0.08 -13.90 -4.86
C LEU A 83 1.07 -15.06 -4.91
N TYR A 84 1.96 -15.13 -3.92
CA TYR A 84 2.91 -16.21 -3.75
C TYR A 84 2.57 -17.03 -2.51
N GLU A 85 2.70 -18.35 -2.63
CA GLU A 85 2.84 -19.23 -1.49
C GLU A 85 4.31 -19.66 -1.40
N MET A 86 4.92 -19.50 -0.23
CA MET A 86 6.31 -19.89 0.03
C MET A 86 6.47 -20.60 1.37
N THR A 87 7.52 -21.39 1.50
CA THR A 87 7.89 -21.98 2.80
C THR A 87 8.31 -20.89 3.79
N THR A 88 8.39 -21.21 5.07
CA THR A 88 8.94 -20.31 6.10
C THR A 88 10.45 -20.02 5.93
N LEU A 89 11.12 -20.74 5.03
CA LEU A 89 12.50 -20.52 4.61
C LEU A 89 12.60 -19.77 3.27
N GLY A 90 11.46 -19.23 2.78
CA GLY A 90 11.36 -18.37 1.61
C GLY A 90 11.57 -19.05 0.25
N LYS A 91 11.40 -20.37 0.17
CA LYS A 91 11.30 -21.10 -1.11
C LYS A 91 9.88 -20.97 -1.66
N ILE A 92 9.72 -20.42 -2.85
CA ILE A 92 8.41 -20.34 -3.52
C ILE A 92 7.91 -21.74 -3.87
N ILE A 93 6.66 -22.02 -3.48
CA ILE A 93 5.96 -23.28 -3.78
C ILE A 93 5.11 -23.11 -5.04
N ARG A 94 4.35 -22.00 -5.11
CA ARG A 94 3.50 -21.64 -6.25
C ARG A 94 3.14 -20.16 -6.24
N SER A 95 2.67 -19.68 -7.37
CA SER A 95 2.17 -18.32 -7.53
C SER A 95 0.87 -18.28 -8.32
N LYS A 96 0.14 -17.16 -8.18
CA LYS A 96 -1.05 -16.84 -8.96
C LYS A 96 -1.14 -15.33 -9.14
N ARG A 97 -1.52 -14.86 -10.33
CA ARG A 97 -1.90 -13.46 -10.55
C ARG A 97 -3.38 -13.27 -10.23
N LEU A 98 -3.69 -12.36 -9.32
CA LEU A 98 -5.04 -11.92 -9.02
C LEU A 98 -5.42 -10.74 -9.92
N LYS A 99 -6.73 -10.53 -10.10
CA LYS A 99 -7.25 -9.32 -10.72
C LYS A 99 -7.35 -8.24 -9.62
N GLY A 100 -6.62 -7.15 -9.79
CA GLY A 100 -6.55 -6.07 -8.81
C GLY A 100 -5.25 -5.31 -8.98
N LYS A 101 -5.24 -4.07 -8.49
CA LYS A 101 -4.06 -3.24 -8.31
C LYS A 101 -4.14 -2.66 -6.91
N ASP A 102 -3.00 -2.26 -6.35
CA ASP A 102 -2.93 -1.63 -5.02
C ASP A 102 -3.42 -2.59 -3.91
N LEU A 103 -3.05 -3.88 -4.05
CA LEU A 103 -3.36 -4.87 -3.02
C LEU A 103 -2.34 -4.74 -1.89
N GLU A 104 -2.74 -4.14 -0.77
CA GLU A 104 -1.83 -3.81 0.34
C GLU A 104 -1.80 -4.82 1.48
N GLY A 105 -2.75 -5.74 1.53
CA GLY A 105 -2.95 -6.61 2.69
C GLY A 105 -3.39 -8.01 2.31
N ILE A 106 -2.99 -8.96 3.16
CA ILE A 106 -3.48 -10.35 3.11
C ILE A 106 -3.54 -10.90 4.52
N THR A 107 -4.60 -11.63 4.85
CA THR A 107 -4.73 -12.36 6.10
C THR A 107 -5.34 -13.74 5.87
N VAL A 108 -5.40 -14.55 6.93
CA VAL A 108 -5.98 -15.88 6.90
C VAL A 108 -6.96 -16.03 8.05
N ASN A 109 -8.13 -16.60 7.77
CA ASN A 109 -8.99 -17.10 8.82
C ASN A 109 -8.42 -18.44 9.32
N PRO A 110 -7.97 -18.53 10.59
CA PRO A 110 -7.24 -19.71 11.06
C PRO A 110 -8.14 -20.96 11.16
N PHE A 111 -9.45 -20.78 11.32
CA PHE A 111 -10.40 -21.88 11.51
C PHE A 111 -10.71 -22.61 10.21
N ASN A 112 -10.96 -21.87 9.12
CA ASN A 112 -11.28 -22.47 7.83
C ASN A 112 -10.08 -22.51 6.86
N GLY A 113 -9.11 -21.61 6.99
CA GLY A 113 -7.95 -21.49 6.10
C GLY A 113 -8.22 -20.63 4.86
N HIS A 114 -9.29 -19.85 4.83
CA HIS A 114 -9.54 -18.90 3.74
C HIS A 114 -8.60 -17.70 3.85
N LEU A 115 -8.11 -17.24 2.71
CA LEU A 115 -7.34 -16.01 2.57
C LEU A 115 -8.28 -14.85 2.24
N TYR A 116 -7.98 -13.68 2.81
CA TYR A 116 -8.70 -12.43 2.61
C TYR A 116 -7.71 -11.31 2.32
#